data_AF-A0A654M1W8-F1
#
_entry.id   AF-A0A654M1W8-F1
#
_cell.length_a   1.000
_cell.length_b   1.000
_cell.length_c   1.000
_cell.angle_alpha   90.00
_cell.angle_beta   90.00
_cell.angle_gamma   90.00
#
_symmetry.space_group_name_H-M   'P 1'
#
loop_
_entity.id
_entity.type
_entity.pdbx_description
1 polymer ?
#
loop_
_entity_poly.entity_id
_entity_poly.type
_entity_poly.pdbx_seq_one_letter_code
_entity_poly.pdbx_strand_id
1 'polypeptide(L)'
;MKWVVDKFNRFLKDTNFKYYNTFSLNKNLLISGILGFVVSLIVAQITSKYSVDIILNSALTVIAGYLTYKKIFAILFQLYNKQSYTEKLTGKLDFQKFKRILIKMLLLVLFLML
;
A
#
# COMPACT_ATOMS: atom_id res chain seq x y z
N MET A 1 7.42 -15.51 -41.29
CA MET A 1 6.63 -16.02 -40.14
C MET A 1 7.27 -15.75 -38.78
N LYS A 2 8.58 -15.98 -38.58
CA LYS A 2 9.29 -15.84 -37.29
C LYS A 2 9.07 -14.49 -36.57
N TRP A 3 9.11 -13.38 -37.30
CA TRP A 3 8.97 -12.03 -36.74
C TRP A 3 7.60 -11.76 -36.08
N VAL A 4 6.53 -12.36 -36.59
CA VAL A 4 5.18 -12.21 -36.02
C VAL A 4 5.07 -12.93 -34.68
N VAL A 5 5.68 -14.11 -34.57
CA VAL A 5 5.74 -14.91 -33.33
C VAL A 5 6.55 -14.19 -32.26
N ASP A 6 7.70 -13.60 -32.61
CA ASP A 6 8.54 -12.84 -31.67
C ASP A 6 7.89 -11.54 -31.19
N LYS A 7 7.06 -10.92 -32.04
CA LYS A 7 6.27 -9.74 -31.67
C LYS A 7 5.16 -10.13 -30.69
N PHE A 8 4.48 -11.25 -30.93
CA PHE A 8 3.44 -11.78 -30.05
C PHE A 8 4.03 -12.20 -28.69
N ASN A 9 5.15 -12.90 -28.67
CA ASN A 9 5.81 -13.32 -27.43
C ASN A 9 6.26 -12.12 -26.58
N ARG A 10 6.81 -11.07 -27.19
CA ARG A 10 7.14 -9.82 -26.45
C ARG A 10 5.90 -9.15 -25.87
N PHE A 11 4.82 -9.09 -26.62
CA PHE A 11 3.55 -8.49 -26.16
C PHE A 11 2.94 -9.28 -24.99
N LEU A 12 2.96 -10.61 -25.06
CA LEU A 12 2.50 -11.48 -23.98
C LEU A 12 3.39 -11.38 -22.74
N LYS A 13 4.71 -11.27 -22.92
CA LYS A 13 5.65 -11.11 -21.80
C LYS A 13 5.44 -9.79 -21.08
N ASP A 14 5.27 -8.70 -21.82
CA ASP A 14 5.07 -7.35 -21.26
C ASP A 14 3.71 -7.22 -20.54
N THR A 15 2.66 -7.83 -21.10
CA THR A 15 1.34 -7.86 -20.45
C THR A 15 1.33 -8.70 -19.18
N ASN A 16 1.90 -9.91 -19.18
CA ASN A 16 2.03 -10.73 -17.97
C ASN A 16 2.84 -10.02 -16.88
N PHE A 17 3.92 -9.34 -17.26
CA PHE A 17 4.74 -8.58 -16.33
C PHE A 17 3.93 -7.45 -15.66
N LYS A 18 3.11 -6.74 -16.43
CA LYS A 18 2.26 -5.65 -15.95
C LYS A 18 1.18 -6.11 -14.96
N TYR A 19 0.53 -7.25 -15.23
CA TYR A 19 -0.47 -7.82 -14.32
C TYR A 19 0.15 -8.33 -13.03
N TYR A 20 1.28 -9.05 -13.12
CA TYR A 20 1.99 -9.57 -11.95
C TYR A 20 2.47 -8.44 -11.03
N ASN A 21 3.02 -7.36 -11.60
CA ASN A 21 3.52 -6.23 -10.81
C ASN A 21 2.38 -5.47 -10.11
N THR A 22 1.23 -5.32 -10.79
CA THR A 22 0.03 -4.70 -10.20
C THR A 22 -0.52 -5.55 -9.05
N PHE A 23 -0.52 -6.87 -9.21
CA PHE A 23 -0.98 -7.81 -8.17
C PHE A 23 -0.06 -7.80 -6.93
N SER A 24 1.26 -7.78 -7.14
CA SER A 24 2.27 -7.68 -6.07
C SER A 24 2.17 -6.35 -5.30
N LEU A 25 1.99 -5.23 -6.01
CA LEU A 25 1.77 -3.90 -5.41
C LEU A 25 0.54 -3.88 -4.49
N ASN A 26 -0.57 -4.45 -4.96
CA ASN A 26 -1.81 -4.54 -4.17
C ASN A 26 -1.62 -5.41 -2.91
N LYS A 27 -0.84 -6.49 -2.99
CA LYS A 27 -0.56 -7.34 -1.83
C LYS A 27 0.27 -6.61 -0.77
N ASN A 28 1.34 -5.91 -1.16
CA ASN A 28 2.19 -5.15 -0.25
C ASN A 28 1.43 -3.99 0.40
N LEU A 29 0.53 -3.36 -0.36
CA LEU A 29 -0.37 -2.33 0.15
C LEU A 29 -1.30 -2.88 1.24
N LEU A 30 -1.88 -4.05 1.02
CA LEU A 30 -2.80 -4.67 1.97
C LEU A 30 -2.07 -5.09 3.26
N ILE A 31 -0.88 -5.71 3.14
CA ILE A 31 -0.06 -6.13 4.29
C ILE A 31 0.39 -4.93 5.13
N SER A 32 0.91 -3.89 4.48
CA SER A 32 1.34 -2.68 5.18
C SER A 32 0.16 -1.94 5.83
N GLY A 33 -1.02 -1.95 5.21
CA GLY A 33 -2.24 -1.39 5.79
C GLY A 33 -2.65 -2.11 7.09
N ILE A 34 -2.66 -3.45 7.07
CA ILE A 34 -2.95 -4.26 8.26
C ILE A 34 -1.93 -3.99 9.37
N LEU A 35 -0.63 -3.97 9.05
CA LEU A 35 0.41 -3.72 10.05
C LEU A 35 0.33 -2.31 10.63
N GLY A 36 0.07 -1.29 9.80
CA GLY A 36 -0.17 0.08 10.26
C GLY A 36 -1.37 0.18 11.20
N PHE A 37 -2.47 -0.53 10.88
CA PHE A 37 -3.65 -0.59 11.73
C PHE A 37 -3.38 -1.27 13.08
N VAL A 38 -2.66 -2.39 13.10
CA VAL A 38 -2.26 -3.07 14.35
C VAL A 38 -1.41 -2.15 15.22
N VAL A 39 -0.45 -1.42 14.63
CA VAL A 39 0.36 -0.45 15.38
C VAL A 39 -0.48 0.71 15.91
N SER A 40 -1.47 1.22 15.15
CA SER A 40 -2.43 2.18 15.67
C SER A 40 -3.15 1.66 16.91
N LEU A 41 -3.64 0.41 16.91
CA LEU A 41 -4.33 -0.17 18.07
C LEU A 41 -3.42 -0.20 19.32
N ILE A 42 -2.16 -0.60 19.14
CA ILE A 42 -1.19 -0.64 20.24
C ILE A 42 -0.94 0.77 20.78
N VAL A 43 -0.72 1.75 19.89
CA VAL A 43 -0.50 3.15 20.27
C VAL A 43 -1.72 3.74 20.96
N ALA A 44 -2.94 3.46 20.49
CA ALA A 44 -4.17 3.91 21.11
C ALA A 44 -4.30 3.38 22.54
N GLN A 45 -4.01 2.09 22.75
CA GLN A 45 -4.06 1.49 24.08
C GLN A 45 -3.04 2.12 25.03
N ILE A 46 -1.79 2.29 24.59
CA ILE A 46 -0.74 2.92 25.41
C ILE A 46 -1.13 4.35 25.72
N THR A 47 -1.46 5.14 24.71
CA THR A 47 -1.71 6.58 24.84
C THR A 47 -2.98 6.85 25.65
N SER A 48 -4.00 5.99 25.57
CA SER A 48 -5.18 6.07 26.44
C SER A 48 -4.89 5.85 27.93
N LYS A 49 -3.80 5.14 28.28
CA LYS A 49 -3.39 4.96 29.68
C LYS A 49 -2.68 6.17 30.25
N TYR A 50 -2.03 6.99 29.41
CA TYR A 50 -1.18 8.11 29.86
C TYR A 50 -1.77 9.49 29.56
N SER A 51 -2.67 9.62 28.57
CA SER A 51 -3.25 10.90 28.14
C SER A 51 -4.70 11.05 28.57
N VAL A 52 -5.02 12.23 29.13
CA VAL A 52 -6.38 12.62 29.51
C VAL A 52 -7.16 13.18 28.30
N ASP A 53 -6.44 13.66 27.28
CA ASP A 53 -7.03 14.39 26.16
C ASP A 53 -7.37 13.46 24.98
N ILE A 54 -8.67 13.31 24.72
CA ILE A 54 -9.23 12.38 23.73
C ILE A 54 -8.77 12.76 22.30
N ILE A 55 -8.69 14.07 22.02
CA ILE A 55 -8.30 14.57 20.70
C ILE A 55 -6.83 14.26 20.42
N LEU A 56 -5.96 14.49 21.41
CA LEU A 56 -4.53 14.21 21.28
C LEU A 56 -4.25 12.72 21.11
N ASN A 57 -4.94 11.87 21.89
CA ASN A 57 -4.82 10.42 21.81
C ASN A 57 -5.21 9.90 20.41
N SER A 58 -6.35 10.37 19.88
CA SER A 58 -6.82 10.01 18.53
C SER A 58 -5.84 10.49 17.45
N ALA A 59 -5.35 11.72 17.54
CA ALA A 59 -4.38 12.26 16.60
C ALA A 59 -3.08 11.44 16.58
N LEU A 60 -2.52 11.13 17.75
CA LEU A 60 -1.31 10.30 17.87
C LEU A 60 -1.51 8.90 17.29
N THR A 61 -2.66 8.28 17.55
CA THR A 61 -3.03 6.97 17.03
C THR A 61 -3.04 6.94 15.50
N VAL A 62 -3.67 7.93 14.87
CA VAL A 62 -3.79 8.03 13.41
C VAL A 62 -2.43 8.33 12.79
N ILE A 63 -1.66 9.26 13.37
CA ILE A 63 -0.32 9.62 12.87
C ILE A 63 0.62 8.40 12.94
N ALA A 64 0.64 7.70 14.07
CA ALA A 64 1.49 6.53 14.25
C ALA A 64 1.15 5.40 13.27
N GLY A 65 -0.13 5.12 13.06
CA GLY A 65 -0.57 4.13 12.07
C GLY A 65 -0.19 4.52 10.65
N TYR A 66 -0.43 5.77 10.27
CA TYR A 66 -0.13 6.26 8.93
C TYR A 66 1.38 6.25 8.62
N LEU A 67 2.21 6.70 9.57
CA LEU A 67 3.66 6.67 9.43
C LEU A 67 4.19 5.24 9.34
N THR A 68 3.69 4.34 10.18
CA THR A 68 4.02 2.92 10.17
C THR A 68 3.65 2.29 8.84
N TYR A 69 2.39 2.45 8.40
CA TYR A 69 1.91 1.99 7.09
C TYR A 69 2.84 2.46 5.97
N LYS A 70 3.14 3.77 5.93
CA LYS A 70 3.97 4.36 4.87
C LYS A 70 5.40 3.78 4.86
N LYS A 71 6.01 3.61 6.04
CA LYS A 71 7.36 3.05 6.18
C LYS A 71 7.41 1.58 5.79
N ILE A 72 6.50 0.77 6.33
CA ILE A 72 6.40 -0.67 6.03
C ILE A 72 6.11 -0.88 4.55
N PHE A 73 5.17 -0.13 3.98
CA PHE A 73 4.88 -0.18 2.56
C PHE A 73 6.12 0.13 1.71
N ALA A 74 6.88 1.18 2.05
CA ALA A 74 8.11 1.52 1.33
C ALA A 74 9.16 0.40 1.42
N ILE A 75 9.33 -0.21 2.60
CA ILE A 75 10.28 -1.32 2.82
C ILE A 75 9.84 -2.56 2.04
N LEU A 76 8.57 -2.99 2.17
CA LEU A 76 8.03 -4.15 1.46
C LEU A 76 8.09 -3.94 -0.06
N PHE A 77 7.75 -2.74 -0.51
CA PHE A 77 7.86 -2.37 -1.91
C PHE A 77 9.31 -2.45 -2.40
N GLN A 78 10.28 -1.98 -1.61
CA GLN A 78 11.69 -2.09 -2.00
C GLN A 78 12.21 -3.54 -1.96
N LEU A 79 11.83 -4.34 -0.97
CA LEU A 79 12.32 -5.72 -0.81
C LEU A 79 11.74 -6.65 -1.88
N TYR A 80 10.44 -6.62 -2.11
CA TYR A 80 9.79 -7.51 -3.09
C TYR A 80 10.00 -7.07 -4.53
N ASN A 81 10.15 -5.76 -4.78
CA ASN A 81 10.36 -5.25 -6.13
C ASN A 81 11.84 -5.23 -6.54
N LYS A 82 12.78 -5.43 -5.60
CA LYS A 82 14.23 -5.57 -5.88
C LYS A 82 14.59 -6.84 -6.65
N GLN A 83 13.76 -7.89 -6.62
CA GLN A 83 14.12 -9.16 -7.23
C GLN A 83 14.06 -9.16 -8.77
N SER A 84 13.56 -8.09 -9.41
CA SER A 84 13.49 -8.04 -10.88
C SER A 84 14.06 -6.78 -11.55
N TYR A 85 14.29 -5.66 -10.87
CA TYR A 85 14.74 -4.43 -11.55
C TYR A 85 15.66 -3.59 -10.69
N THR A 86 16.95 -3.92 -10.73
CA THR A 86 18.04 -2.97 -10.48
C THR A 86 18.11 -2.02 -11.67
N GLU A 87 17.16 -1.08 -11.77
CA GLU A 87 17.29 0.21 -12.45
C GLU A 87 15.92 0.89 -12.46
N LYS A 88 15.91 2.20 -12.20
CA LYS A 88 14.74 3.10 -12.18
C LYS A 88 13.91 3.06 -10.89
N LEU A 89 14.55 3.64 -9.87
CA LEU A 89 13.96 4.64 -8.98
C LEU A 89 13.10 5.68 -9.74
N THR A 90 11.92 5.28 -10.21
CA THR A 90 10.84 6.21 -10.54
C THR A 90 9.69 5.91 -9.59
N GLY A 91 9.89 6.32 -8.34
CA GLY A 91 8.91 6.30 -7.25
C GLY A 91 7.71 7.22 -7.48
N LYS A 92 7.16 7.27 -8.70
CA LYS A 92 5.84 7.86 -8.97
C LYS A 92 4.78 6.79 -8.70
N LEU A 93 4.59 6.51 -7.41
CA LEU A 93 3.32 5.94 -6.97
C LEU A 93 2.25 6.96 -7.35
N ASP A 94 1.32 6.58 -8.22
CA ASP A 94 0.25 7.45 -8.69
C ASP A 94 -0.68 7.73 -7.50
N PHE A 95 -0.29 8.74 -6.72
CA PHE A 95 -0.89 9.10 -5.44
C PHE A 95 -2.37 9.49 -5.63
N GLN A 96 -2.74 9.97 -6.83
CA GLN A 96 -4.12 10.25 -7.19
C GLN A 96 -4.95 8.97 -7.31
N LYS A 97 -4.44 7.94 -7.98
CA LYS A 97 -5.11 6.63 -8.03
C LYS A 97 -5.19 5.98 -6.66
N PHE A 98 -4.11 6.05 -5.89
CA PHE A 98 -4.05 5.49 -4.54
C PHE A 98 -5.07 6.16 -3.60
N LYS A 99 -5.12 7.50 -3.59
CA LYS A 99 -6.10 8.29 -2.82
C LYS A 99 -7.54 7.94 -3.22
N ARG A 100 -7.80 7.76 -4.52
CA ARG A 100 -9.13 7.39 -5.01
C ARG A 100 -9.57 6.00 -4.54
N ILE A 101 -8.65 5.04 -4.46
CA ILE A 101 -8.93 3.68 -3.93
C ILE A 101 -9.19 3.73 -2.43
N LEU A 102 -8.37 4.46 -1.66
CA LEU A 102 -8.60 4.65 -0.22
C LEU A 102 -9.95 5.29 0.08
N ILE A 103 -10.33 6.34 -0.66
CA ILE A 103 -11.63 6.98 -0.50
C ILE A 103 -12.76 6.00 -0.80
N LYS A 104 -12.64 5.18 -1.86
CA LYS A 104 -13.66 4.15 -2.16
C LYS A 104 -13.76 3.10 -1.06
N MET A 105 -12.64 2.64 -0.50
CA MET A 105 -12.65 1.68 0.61
C MET A 105 -13.25 2.27 1.88
N LEU A 106 -12.88 3.52 2.21
CA LEU A 106 -13.43 4.22 3.38
C LEU A 106 -14.94 4.43 3.25
N LEU A 107 -15.40 4.82 2.06
CA LEU A 107 -16.81 5.07 1.77
C LEU A 107 -17.63 3.77 1.77
N LEU A 108 -17.07 2.66 1.31
CA LEU A 108 -17.68 1.33 1.41
C LEU A 108 -17.85 0.90 2.88
N VAL A 109 -16.81 1.07 3.70
CA VAL A 109 -16.86 0.73 5.14
C VAL A 109 -17.86 1.62 5.88
N LEU A 110 -17.90 2.92 5.55
CA LEU A 110 -18.88 3.85 6.12
C LEU A 110 -20.31 3.47 5.74
N PHE A 111 -20.54 3.02 4.50
CA PHE A 111 -21.84 2.55 4.03
C PHE A 111 -22.26 1.23 4.69
N LEU A 112 -21.31 0.37 5.07
CA LEU A 112 -21.60 -0.89 5.75
C LEU A 112 -21.96 -0.71 7.24
N MET A 113 -21.59 0.44 7.82
CA MET A 113 -21.85 0.78 9.23
C MET A 113 -23.12 1.62 9.42
N LEU A 114 -23.78 2.04 8.34
CA LEU A 114 -25.03 2.82 8.36
C LEU A 114 -26.23 1.92 8.05
#